data_AF-W4F9Z4-F1
#
_entry.id   AF-W4F9Z4-F1
#
_cell.length_a   1.000
_cell.length_b   1.000
_cell.length_c   1.000
_cell.angle_alpha   90.00
_cell.angle_beta   90.00
_cell.angle_gamma   90.00
#
_symmetry.space_group_name_H-M   'P 1'
#
loop_
_entity.id
_entity.type
_entity.pdbx_description
1 polymer ?
#
loop_
_entity_poly.entity_id
_entity_poly.type
_entity_poly.pdbx_seq_one_letter_code
_entity_poly.pdbx_strand_id
1 'polypeptide(L)'
;MAEVVVLRQVRQTADWDCGLACIEMMMRWMHQLYPHVFHIINANHLHAQLRKAMPFRSVWTIDLVAYLWAWIVRANQPAHMKVEVWFASTSMQVNPVHASHPYYSADYAADVARVAPLYSSWRDRSFQGQVSTAELKRRMRMPTAVLLVLVDASHLECCVWNDTTTLQLTDRPSFQGHFILVTAITDDKGNIVVFANIFGLLC
;
A
#
# COMPACT_ATOMS: atom_id res chain seq x y z
N MET A 1 -19.89 14.76 -17.18
CA MET A 1 -18.46 14.94 -16.84
C MET A 1 -18.19 14.08 -15.62
N ALA A 2 -17.27 13.11 -15.70
CA ALA A 2 -16.91 12.30 -14.53
C ALA A 2 -16.16 13.20 -13.54
N GLU A 3 -16.66 13.29 -12.31
CA GLU A 3 -15.99 13.99 -11.23
C GLU A 3 -14.63 13.32 -10.98
N VAL A 4 -13.55 14.10 -11.02
CA VAL A 4 -12.21 13.58 -10.74
C VAL A 4 -12.12 13.32 -9.24
N VAL A 5 -12.25 12.06 -8.83
CA VAL A 5 -12.08 11.66 -7.43
C VAL A 5 -10.60 11.71 -7.08
N VAL A 6 -10.23 12.73 -6.30
CA VAL A 6 -8.86 12.91 -5.81
C VAL A 6 -8.63 12.06 -4.56
N LEU A 7 -7.66 11.16 -4.64
CA LEU A 7 -7.20 10.39 -3.47
C LEU A 7 -6.55 11.34 -2.46
N ARG A 8 -7.14 11.43 -1.26
CA ARG A 8 -6.63 12.28 -0.18
C ARG A 8 -5.51 11.57 0.58
N GLN A 9 -4.37 12.24 0.74
CA GLN A 9 -3.21 11.72 1.46
C GLN A 9 -3.51 11.55 2.96
N VAL A 10 -3.02 10.46 3.55
CA VAL A 10 -3.02 10.18 4.99
C VAL A 10 -1.57 10.11 5.44
N ARG A 11 -1.23 10.77 6.55
CA ARG A 11 0.13 10.73 7.10
C ARG A 11 0.34 9.49 7.96
N GLN A 12 1.54 8.92 7.89
CA GLN A 12 2.03 7.92 8.84
C GLN A 12 2.16 8.58 10.20
N THR A 13 1.73 7.89 11.25
CA THR A 13 1.73 8.46 12.61
C THR A 13 2.73 7.78 13.55
N ALA A 14 3.23 6.61 13.18
CA ALA A 14 4.17 5.82 13.93
C ALA A 14 4.92 4.85 13.02
N ASP A 15 6.03 4.29 13.49
CA ASP A 15 6.77 3.26 12.76
C ASP A 15 5.84 2.10 12.35
N TRP A 16 6.06 1.60 11.13
CA TRP A 16 5.34 0.49 10.51
C TRP A 16 3.86 0.71 10.15
N ASP A 17 3.30 1.91 10.38
CA ASP A 17 1.91 2.20 10.02
C ASP A 17 1.73 2.73 8.58
N CYS A 18 2.81 2.83 7.78
CA CYS A 18 2.72 3.33 6.39
C CYS A 18 1.79 2.48 5.52
N GLY A 19 1.75 1.16 5.73
CA GLY A 19 0.78 0.27 5.10
C GLY A 19 -0.66 0.54 5.52
N LEU A 20 -0.88 0.86 6.80
CA LEU A 20 -2.20 1.22 7.33
C LEU A 20 -2.68 2.56 6.76
N ALA A 21 -1.79 3.53 6.65
CA ALA A 21 -2.08 4.80 5.98
C ALA A 21 -2.46 4.59 4.51
N CYS A 22 -1.77 3.69 3.79
CA CYS A 22 -2.14 3.31 2.43
C CYS A 22 -3.53 2.66 2.35
N ILE A 23 -3.84 1.69 3.23
CA ILE A 23 -5.18 1.09 3.26
C ILE A 23 -6.26 2.12 3.59
N GLU A 24 -5.99 3.05 4.50
CA GLU A 24 -6.91 4.14 4.81
C GLU A 24 -7.21 5.01 3.58
N MET A 25 -6.17 5.41 2.85
CA MET A 25 -6.32 6.17 1.61
C MET A 25 -7.17 5.41 0.58
N MET A 26 -6.92 4.10 0.39
CA MET A 26 -7.71 3.27 -0.52
C MET A 26 -9.17 3.15 -0.09
N MET A 27 -9.43 2.94 1.21
CA MET A 27 -10.80 2.84 1.75
C MET A 27 -11.57 4.15 1.57
N ARG A 28 -10.92 5.30 1.87
CA ARG A 28 -11.52 6.63 1.66
C ARG A 28 -11.82 6.88 0.19
N TRP A 29 -10.89 6.52 -0.69
CA TRP A 29 -11.06 6.67 -2.14
C TRP A 29 -12.18 5.78 -2.69
N MET A 30 -12.26 4.51 -2.25
CA MET A 30 -13.37 3.62 -2.60
C MET A 30 -14.72 4.11 -2.08
N HIS A 31 -14.77 4.64 -0.85
CA HIS A 31 -15.96 5.29 -0.31
C HIS A 31 -16.40 6.50 -1.14
N GLN A 32 -15.46 7.30 -1.66
CA GLN A 32 -15.79 8.43 -2.54
C GLN A 32 -16.32 7.96 -3.90
N LEU A 33 -15.73 6.90 -4.48
CA LEU A 33 -16.18 6.36 -5.76
C LEU A 33 -17.53 5.65 -5.66
N TYR A 34 -17.79 4.94 -4.54
CA TYR A 34 -18.99 4.14 -4.34
C TYR A 34 -19.57 4.35 -2.92
N PRO A 35 -20.11 5.55 -2.61
CA PRO A 35 -20.56 5.91 -1.26
C PRO A 35 -21.75 5.08 -0.75
N HIS A 36 -22.50 4.47 -1.67
CA HIS A 36 -23.63 3.58 -1.36
C HIS A 36 -23.23 2.12 -1.14
N VAL A 37 -21.96 1.77 -1.39
CA VAL A 37 -21.42 0.41 -1.27
C VAL A 37 -20.46 0.33 -0.09
N PHE A 38 -19.50 1.24 -0.06
CA PHE A 38 -18.48 1.29 0.97
C PHE A 38 -18.87 2.30 2.03
N HIS A 39 -19.11 1.84 3.25
CA HIS A 39 -19.45 2.70 4.38
C HIS A 39 -18.28 2.83 5.35
N ILE A 40 -17.93 4.07 5.68
CA ILE A 40 -16.96 4.40 6.73
C ILE A 40 -17.75 5.06 7.87
N ILE A 41 -18.02 4.31 8.93
CA ILE A 41 -18.88 4.74 10.05
C ILE A 41 -18.24 5.90 10.84
N ASN A 42 -16.91 5.96 10.90
CA ASN A 42 -16.20 7.03 11.63
C ASN A 42 -14.88 7.36 10.94
N ALA A 43 -14.95 8.22 9.92
CA ALA A 43 -13.79 8.58 9.11
C ALA A 43 -12.67 9.24 9.92
N ASN A 44 -12.98 9.94 11.01
CA ASN A 44 -11.97 10.60 11.85
C ASN A 44 -11.16 9.61 12.70
N HIS A 45 -11.69 8.41 12.95
CA HIS A 45 -11.03 7.38 13.75
C HIS A 45 -10.61 6.16 12.92
N LEU A 46 -10.68 6.23 11.59
CA LEU A 46 -10.41 5.10 10.71
C LEU A 46 -8.98 4.57 10.92
N HIS A 47 -7.98 5.45 11.05
CA HIS A 47 -6.60 5.03 11.31
C HIS A 47 -6.47 4.20 12.60
N ALA A 48 -7.08 4.67 13.69
CA ALA A 48 -7.07 3.98 14.97
C ALA A 48 -7.81 2.63 14.90
N GLN A 49 -8.88 2.53 14.11
CA GLN A 49 -9.59 1.28 13.85
C GLN A 49 -8.71 0.29 13.07
N LEU A 50 -7.96 0.75 12.08
CA LEU A 50 -7.00 -0.07 11.34
C LEU A 50 -5.89 -0.59 12.25
N ARG A 51 -5.31 0.29 13.08
CA ARG A 51 -4.32 -0.09 14.13
C ARG A 51 -4.86 -1.15 15.09
N LYS A 52 -6.13 -1.03 15.50
CA LYS A 52 -6.79 -2.01 16.38
C LYS A 52 -7.04 -3.34 15.67
N ALA A 53 -7.40 -3.30 14.39
CA ALA A 53 -7.68 -4.50 13.60
C ALA A 53 -6.41 -5.25 13.16
N MET A 54 -5.29 -4.54 13.00
CA MET A 54 -3.98 -5.09 12.71
C MET A 54 -2.99 -4.66 13.81
N PRO A 55 -3.10 -5.22 15.02
CA PRO A 55 -2.32 -4.81 16.19
C PRO A 55 -0.90 -5.42 16.17
N PHE A 56 -0.28 -5.48 14.99
CA PHE A 56 1.05 -6.05 14.80
C PHE A 56 2.07 -4.93 14.66
N ARG A 57 3.28 -5.15 15.20
CA ARG A 57 4.37 -4.19 15.02
C ARG A 57 4.82 -4.19 13.56
N SER A 58 5.04 -5.36 12.98
CA SER A 58 5.42 -5.57 11.59
C SER A 58 4.20 -5.90 10.72
N VAL A 59 3.86 -4.97 9.84
CA VAL A 59 2.75 -5.11 8.90
C VAL A 59 3.29 -5.62 7.56
N TRP A 60 2.80 -6.76 7.09
CA TRP A 60 3.20 -7.36 5.81
C TRP A 60 2.16 -7.09 4.73
N THR A 61 2.56 -7.15 3.45
CA THR A 61 1.66 -6.88 2.33
C THR A 61 0.40 -7.75 2.40
N ILE A 62 0.53 -9.02 2.81
CA ILE A 62 -0.61 -9.94 2.89
C ILE A 62 -1.62 -9.55 3.98
N ASP A 63 -1.20 -8.88 5.06
CA ASP A 63 -2.12 -8.41 6.11
C ASP A 63 -3.04 -7.35 5.54
N LEU A 64 -2.46 -6.40 4.82
CA LEU A 64 -3.15 -5.30 4.16
C LEU A 64 -4.13 -5.84 3.11
N VAL A 65 -3.69 -6.82 2.30
CA VAL A 65 -4.51 -7.51 1.29
C VAL A 65 -5.72 -8.18 1.93
N ALA A 66 -5.46 -9.03 2.93
CA ALA A 66 -6.49 -9.82 3.57
C ALA A 66 -7.52 -8.92 4.25
N TYR A 67 -7.07 -7.86 4.93
CA TYR A 67 -7.95 -6.89 5.56
C TYR A 67 -8.82 -6.15 4.53
N LEU A 68 -8.19 -5.56 3.50
CA LEU A 68 -8.88 -4.76 2.50
C LEU A 68 -9.92 -5.59 1.75
N TRP A 69 -9.56 -6.81 1.35
CA TRP A 69 -10.49 -7.68 0.67
C TRP A 69 -11.65 -8.14 1.54
N ALA A 70 -11.39 -8.47 2.81
CA ALA A 70 -12.46 -8.82 3.72
C ALA A 70 -13.45 -7.66 3.88
N TRP A 71 -12.96 -6.41 3.89
CA TRP A 71 -13.82 -5.23 3.87
C TRP A 71 -14.59 -5.11 2.54
N ILE A 72 -13.93 -5.37 1.42
CA ILE A 72 -14.55 -5.32 0.09
C ILE A 72 -15.66 -6.36 -0.08
N VAL A 73 -15.43 -7.60 0.31
CA VAL A 73 -16.42 -8.69 0.22
C VAL A 73 -17.63 -8.41 1.10
N ARG A 74 -17.42 -7.86 2.31
CA ARG A 74 -18.51 -7.48 3.22
C ARG A 74 -19.41 -6.37 2.66
N ALA A 75 -18.90 -5.54 1.75
CA ALA A 75 -19.66 -4.48 1.12
C ALA A 75 -20.72 -5.01 0.10
N ASN A 76 -20.81 -6.33 -0.10
CA ASN A 76 -21.77 -6.99 -1.00
C ASN A 76 -21.83 -6.32 -2.39
N GLN A 77 -20.70 -6.34 -3.09
CA GLN A 77 -20.45 -5.58 -4.31
C GLN A 77 -21.60 -5.69 -5.34
N PRO A 78 -22.15 -4.57 -5.82
CA PRO A 78 -23.08 -4.58 -6.95
C PRO A 78 -22.39 -5.07 -8.24
N ALA A 79 -23.12 -5.74 -9.12
CA ALA A 79 -22.60 -6.29 -10.38
C ALA A 79 -21.97 -5.26 -11.34
N HIS A 80 -22.24 -3.97 -11.15
CA HIS A 80 -21.70 -2.87 -11.97
C HIS A 80 -20.42 -2.24 -11.38
N MET A 81 -20.00 -2.67 -10.19
CA MET A 81 -18.78 -2.16 -9.57
C MET A 81 -17.55 -2.81 -10.19
N LYS A 82 -16.61 -1.99 -10.66
CA LYS A 82 -15.35 -2.43 -11.26
C LYS A 82 -14.17 -1.91 -10.44
N VAL A 83 -14.08 -2.38 -9.20
CA VAL A 83 -12.88 -2.14 -8.38
C VAL A 83 -11.97 -3.33 -8.53
N GLU A 84 -10.86 -3.12 -9.21
CA GLU A 84 -9.80 -4.12 -9.32
C GLU A 84 -8.68 -3.73 -8.36
N VAL A 85 -8.43 -4.58 -7.37
CA VAL A 85 -7.35 -4.38 -6.41
C VAL A 85 -6.21 -5.31 -6.74
N TRP A 86 -5.04 -4.72 -6.95
CA TRP A 86 -3.84 -5.43 -7.32
C TRP A 86 -2.76 -5.26 -6.27
N PHE A 87 -2.07 -6.35 -5.99
CA PHE A 87 -0.96 -6.39 -5.05
C PHE A 87 0.23 -7.00 -5.76
N ALA A 88 1.31 -6.23 -5.81
CA ALA A 88 2.60 -6.68 -6.32
C ALA A 88 3.64 -6.49 -5.22
N SER A 89 4.41 -7.53 -4.94
CA SER A 89 5.51 -7.48 -4.00
C SER A 89 6.59 -8.46 -4.43
N THR A 90 7.85 -8.11 -4.18
CA THR A 90 8.99 -9.03 -4.34
C THR A 90 8.92 -10.18 -3.34
N SER A 91 8.24 -9.98 -2.19
CA SER A 91 7.89 -11.04 -1.23
C SER A 91 6.53 -10.79 -0.60
N MET A 92 5.63 -11.78 -0.67
CA MET A 92 4.33 -11.77 0.02
C MET A 92 4.31 -12.61 1.30
N GLN A 93 5.32 -13.47 1.45
CA GLN A 93 5.61 -14.14 2.70
C GLN A 93 6.63 -13.33 3.48
N VAL A 94 6.84 -13.74 4.73
CA VAL A 94 8.02 -13.34 5.47
C VAL A 94 9.26 -13.77 4.68
N ASN A 95 10.09 -12.81 4.28
CA ASN A 95 11.32 -13.10 3.55
C ASN A 95 12.35 -13.68 4.54
N PRO A 96 12.88 -14.90 4.35
CA PRO A 96 13.90 -15.47 5.23
C PRO A 96 15.16 -14.63 5.35
N VAL A 97 15.51 -13.86 4.31
CA VAL A 97 16.64 -12.92 4.34
C VAL A 97 16.39 -11.78 5.33
N HIS A 98 15.12 -11.45 5.62
CA HIS A 98 14.78 -10.43 6.60
C HIS A 98 15.01 -10.91 8.04
N ALA A 99 15.10 -12.23 8.29
CA ALA A 99 15.35 -12.77 9.62
C ALA A 99 16.68 -12.27 10.23
N SER A 100 17.68 -11.99 9.39
CA SER A 100 18.99 -11.48 9.83
C SER A 100 19.03 -9.97 10.06
N HIS A 101 17.98 -9.22 9.72
CA HIS A 101 17.92 -7.80 9.97
C HIS A 101 17.31 -7.53 11.37
N PRO A 102 18.01 -6.81 12.27
CA PRO A 102 17.52 -6.51 13.63
C PRO A 102 16.12 -5.86 13.66
N TYR A 103 15.78 -5.17 12.57
CA TYR A 103 14.49 -4.55 12.33
C TYR A 103 13.33 -5.55 12.31
N TYR A 104 13.52 -6.76 11.76
CA TYR A 104 12.49 -7.80 11.64
C TYR A 104 12.66 -8.96 12.64
N SER A 105 13.85 -9.15 13.20
CA SER A 105 14.21 -10.37 13.94
C SER A 105 13.41 -10.61 15.22
N ALA A 106 12.93 -9.54 15.88
CA ALA A 106 12.22 -9.65 17.15
C ALA A 106 10.86 -10.37 17.03
N ASP A 107 10.14 -10.13 15.93
CA ASP A 107 8.77 -10.63 15.72
C ASP A 107 8.71 -11.74 14.64
N TYR A 108 9.86 -12.10 14.05
CA TYR A 108 9.94 -12.94 12.86
C TYR A 108 9.16 -14.26 12.95
N ALA A 109 9.31 -15.00 14.06
CA ALA A 109 8.63 -16.29 14.22
C ALA A 109 7.09 -16.12 14.31
N ALA A 110 6.63 -15.09 15.03
CA ALA A 110 5.21 -14.77 15.13
C ALA A 110 4.64 -14.30 13.78
N ASP A 111 5.43 -13.53 13.03
CA ASP A 111 5.09 -13.10 11.68
C ASP A 111 4.95 -14.28 10.73
N VAL A 112 5.89 -15.23 10.73
CA VAL A 112 5.83 -16.44 9.88
C VAL A 112 4.56 -17.22 10.17
N ALA A 113 4.28 -17.50 11.45
CA ALA A 113 3.12 -18.27 11.86
C ALA A 113 1.79 -17.62 11.44
N ARG A 114 1.74 -16.28 11.44
CA ARG A 114 0.57 -15.48 11.06
C ARG A 114 0.42 -15.31 9.55
N VAL A 115 1.50 -15.03 8.84
CA VAL A 115 1.53 -14.70 7.41
C VAL A 115 1.37 -15.94 6.54
N ALA A 116 1.92 -17.09 6.94
CA ALA A 116 1.91 -18.29 6.11
C ALA A 116 0.47 -18.78 5.76
N PRO A 117 -0.47 -18.88 6.71
CA PRO A 117 -1.86 -19.27 6.40
C PRO A 117 -2.61 -18.25 5.53
N LEU A 118 -2.31 -16.96 5.71
CA LEU A 118 -2.87 -15.90 4.86
C LEU A 118 -2.37 -16.06 3.43
N TYR A 119 -1.06 -16.22 3.25
CA TYR A 119 -0.47 -16.43 1.93
C TYR A 119 -1.06 -17.64 1.22
N SER A 120 -1.19 -18.79 1.90
CA SER A 120 -1.77 -19.99 1.29
C SER A 120 -3.21 -19.77 0.81
N SER A 121 -3.97 -18.93 1.49
CA SER A 121 -5.37 -18.60 1.13
C SER A 121 -5.49 -17.67 -0.08
N TRP A 122 -4.39 -17.00 -0.44
CA TRP A 122 -4.39 -15.84 -1.32
C TRP A 122 -3.57 -16.00 -2.59
N ARG A 123 -2.57 -16.90 -2.58
CA ARG A 123 -1.66 -17.15 -3.71
C ARG A 123 -2.38 -17.40 -5.04
N ASP A 124 -3.58 -17.98 -5.01
CA ASP A 124 -4.32 -18.39 -6.20
C ASP A 124 -5.38 -17.35 -6.64
N ARG A 125 -5.59 -16.26 -5.89
CA ARG A 125 -6.75 -15.36 -6.07
C ARG A 125 -6.47 -14.07 -6.82
N SER A 126 -5.27 -13.49 -6.74
CA SER A 126 -4.91 -12.23 -7.45
C SER A 126 -3.40 -11.93 -7.39
N PHE A 127 -2.55 -12.93 -7.12
CA PHE A 127 -1.13 -12.69 -6.95
C PHE A 127 -0.44 -12.65 -8.32
N GLN A 128 0.25 -11.53 -8.58
CA GLN A 128 1.34 -11.52 -9.54
C GLN A 128 2.60 -11.21 -8.76
N GLY A 129 3.60 -12.08 -8.88
CA GLY A 129 4.88 -11.94 -8.17
C GLY A 129 5.66 -10.71 -8.62
N GLN A 130 6.87 -10.91 -9.14
CA GLN A 130 7.57 -9.80 -9.77
C GLN A 130 6.84 -9.38 -11.05
N VAL A 131 6.36 -8.13 -11.07
CA VAL A 131 5.64 -7.53 -12.19
C VAL A 131 6.55 -6.51 -12.86
N SER A 132 6.64 -6.54 -14.19
CA SER A 132 7.44 -5.56 -14.94
C SER A 132 6.83 -4.16 -14.86
N THR A 133 7.65 -3.12 -14.96
CA THR A 133 7.16 -1.73 -15.03
C THR A 133 6.17 -1.52 -16.17
N ALA A 134 6.34 -2.23 -17.29
CA ALA A 134 5.41 -2.19 -18.42
C ALA A 134 4.01 -2.73 -18.05
N GLU A 135 3.95 -3.82 -17.29
CA GLU A 135 2.68 -4.38 -16.81
C GLU A 135 2.03 -3.49 -15.75
N LEU A 136 2.81 -2.87 -14.85
CA LEU A 136 2.30 -1.87 -13.92
C LEU A 136 1.70 -0.68 -14.67
N LYS A 137 2.40 -0.14 -15.67
CA LYS A 137 1.88 0.94 -16.55
C LYS A 137 0.59 0.53 -17.25
N ARG A 138 0.53 -0.68 -17.80
CA ARG A 138 -0.67 -1.20 -18.46
C ARG A 138 -1.87 -1.22 -17.51
N ARG A 139 -1.67 -1.65 -16.27
CA ARG A 139 -2.73 -1.71 -15.24
C ARG A 139 -3.17 -0.33 -14.78
N MET A 140 -2.25 0.60 -14.64
CA MET A 140 -2.56 1.99 -14.28
C MET A 140 -3.34 2.74 -15.35
N ARG A 141 -3.44 2.21 -16.58
CA ARG A 141 -4.34 2.74 -17.62
C ARG A 141 -5.80 2.32 -17.43
N MET A 142 -6.08 1.36 -16.55
CA MET A 142 -7.46 0.98 -16.25
C MET A 142 -8.16 2.11 -15.48
N PRO A 143 -9.43 2.41 -15.79
CA PRO A 143 -10.22 3.31 -14.98
C PRO A 143 -10.21 2.82 -13.53
N THR A 144 -10.05 3.74 -12.58
CA THR A 144 -10.06 3.42 -11.14
C THR A 144 -9.04 2.36 -10.73
N ALA A 145 -7.79 2.49 -11.19
CA ALA A 145 -6.67 1.69 -10.73
C ALA A 145 -5.84 2.43 -9.67
N VAL A 146 -5.55 1.76 -8.55
CA VAL A 146 -4.57 2.17 -7.55
C VAL A 146 -3.74 0.95 -7.19
N LEU A 147 -2.42 1.10 -7.14
CA LEU A 147 -1.50 0.01 -6.76
C LEU A 147 -0.91 0.27 -5.38
N LEU A 148 -1.01 -0.71 -4.49
CA LEU A 148 -0.24 -0.74 -3.25
C LEU A 148 1.08 -1.46 -3.51
N VAL A 149 2.19 -0.80 -3.24
CA VAL A 149 3.54 -1.32 -3.51
C VAL A 149 4.41 -1.19 -2.26
N LEU A 150 5.17 -2.23 -1.95
CA LEU A 150 6.28 -2.16 -1.00
C LEU A 150 7.56 -1.83 -1.77
N VAL A 151 8.19 -0.72 -1.44
CA VAL A 151 9.44 -0.27 -2.04
C VAL A 151 10.53 -0.17 -0.97
N ASP A 152 11.78 -0.08 -1.39
CA ASP A 152 12.87 0.32 -0.52
C ASP A 152 12.93 1.84 -0.45
N ALA A 153 12.68 2.41 0.73
CA ALA A 153 12.63 3.84 0.95
C ALA A 153 13.98 4.55 0.71
N SER A 154 15.10 3.82 0.77
CA SER A 154 16.42 4.38 0.46
C SER A 154 16.57 4.84 -0.99
N HIS A 155 15.69 4.36 -1.88
CA HIS A 155 15.64 4.71 -3.29
C HIS A 155 14.55 5.76 -3.63
N LEU A 156 13.81 6.27 -2.63
CA LEU A 156 12.76 7.26 -2.86
C LEU A 156 13.33 8.67 -2.87
N GLU A 157 13.01 9.42 -3.92
CA GLU A 157 13.30 10.84 -4.05
C GLU A 157 12.04 11.68 -3.76
N CYS A 158 12.23 12.95 -3.38
CA CYS A 158 11.14 13.88 -3.09
C CYS A 158 11.23 15.13 -3.97
N CYS A 159 10.42 15.19 -5.02
CA CYS A 159 10.37 16.36 -5.91
C CYS A 159 9.73 17.64 -5.34
N VAL A 160 9.09 17.58 -4.17
CA VAL A 160 8.52 18.79 -3.53
C VAL A 160 9.56 19.51 -2.68
N TRP A 161 10.57 18.79 -2.20
CA TRP A 161 11.60 19.34 -1.33
C TRP A 161 12.78 19.77 -2.21
N ASN A 162 12.61 20.92 -2.86
CA ASN A 162 13.66 21.56 -3.66
C ASN A 162 14.73 22.28 -2.82
N ASP A 163 14.69 22.12 -1.50
CA ASP A 163 15.61 22.78 -0.59
C ASP A 163 16.56 21.77 0.03
N THR A 164 17.82 22.19 0.08
CA THR A 164 19.07 21.51 0.48
C THR A 164 19.04 20.73 1.80
N THR A 165 17.91 20.70 2.50
CA THR A 165 17.56 19.65 3.46
C THR A 165 16.88 18.51 2.71
N THR A 166 17.64 17.79 1.88
CA THR A 166 17.32 16.37 1.66
C THR A 166 17.05 15.80 3.05
N LEU A 167 15.81 15.36 3.32
CA LEU A 167 15.64 14.18 4.16
C LEU A 167 16.55 13.18 3.49
N GLN A 168 17.78 13.05 3.99
CA GLN A 168 18.74 12.05 3.55
C GLN A 168 18.16 10.71 4.02
N LEU A 169 17.11 10.26 3.33
CA LEU A 169 16.78 8.84 3.23
C LEU A 169 17.94 8.09 2.55
N THR A 170 18.83 8.83 1.88
CA THR A 170 20.03 8.39 1.17
C THR A 170 21.20 7.98 2.06
N ASP A 171 21.21 8.30 3.37
CA ASP A 171 22.31 7.91 4.28
C ASP A 171 21.97 6.71 5.17
N ARG A 172 20.96 5.93 4.77
CA ARG A 172 20.59 4.67 5.44
C ARG A 172 21.16 3.50 4.62
N PRO A 173 22.29 2.89 5.02
CA PRO A 173 22.95 1.84 4.24
C PRO A 173 22.20 0.49 4.23
N SER A 174 20.97 0.45 4.75
CA SER A 174 20.20 -0.78 4.93
C SER A 174 18.78 -0.61 4.39
N PHE A 175 18.33 -1.60 3.61
CA PHE A 175 16.95 -1.73 3.11
C PHE A 175 15.90 -1.26 4.12
N GLN A 176 14.99 -0.38 3.68
CA GLN A 176 13.87 0.06 4.48
C GLN A 176 12.57 -0.12 3.72
N GLY A 177 11.83 -1.18 4.05
CA GLY A 177 10.53 -1.43 3.46
C GLY A 177 9.55 -0.29 3.76
N HIS A 178 8.97 0.30 2.72
CA HIS A 178 7.98 1.36 2.83
C HIS A 178 6.82 1.15 1.86
N PHE A 179 5.60 1.23 2.36
CA PHE A 179 4.40 1.10 1.53
C PHE A 179 4.02 2.44 0.91
N ILE A 180 3.71 2.41 -0.39
CA ILE A 180 3.22 3.55 -1.15
C ILE A 180 1.97 3.17 -1.95
N LEU A 181 1.12 4.16 -2.23
CA LEU A 181 0.04 4.06 -3.20
C LEU A 181 0.39 4.76 -4.50
N VAL A 182 0.50 4.00 -5.58
CA VAL A 182 0.71 4.51 -6.93
C VAL A 182 -0.64 4.81 -7.57
N THR A 183 -0.82 6.07 -8.00
CA THR A 183 -2.04 6.54 -8.66
C THR A 183 -1.83 6.87 -10.14
N ALA A 184 -0.57 7.08 -10.57
CA ALA A 184 -0.19 7.10 -11.97
C ALA A 184 1.29 6.73 -12.17
N ILE A 185 1.66 6.34 -13.40
CA ILE A 185 3.05 6.12 -13.82
C ILE A 185 3.23 6.85 -15.15
N THR A 186 4.19 7.78 -15.24
CA THR A 186 4.53 8.54 -16.46
C THR A 186 5.97 8.33 -16.92
N ASP A 187 6.20 8.54 -18.22
CA ASP A 187 7.47 8.34 -18.91
C ASP A 187 8.29 9.64 -19.08
N ASP A 188 7.70 10.81 -18.80
CA ASP A 188 8.20 12.10 -19.33
C ASP A 188 9.59 12.52 -18.83
N LYS A 189 10.13 11.93 -17.75
CA LYS A 189 11.52 12.15 -17.29
C LYS A 189 12.13 10.92 -16.60
N GLY A 190 11.82 9.72 -17.10
CA GLY A 190 12.23 8.45 -16.48
C GLY A 190 11.27 8.06 -15.35
N ASN A 191 10.48 6.99 -15.58
CA ASN A 191 9.60 6.31 -14.62
C ASN A 191 9.11 7.15 -13.42
N ILE A 192 8.52 8.32 -13.65
CA ILE A 192 7.94 9.09 -12.56
C ILE A 192 6.67 8.36 -12.16
N VAL A 193 6.71 7.78 -10.97
CA VAL A 193 5.53 7.24 -10.32
C VAL A 193 4.91 8.43 -9.59
N VAL A 194 3.66 8.76 -9.88
CA VAL A 194 2.91 9.68 -9.02
C VAL A 194 2.26 8.82 -7.95
N PHE A 195 2.74 8.98 -6.73
CA PHE A 195 2.20 8.27 -5.58
C PHE A 195 1.74 9.26 -4.51
N ALA A 196 0.66 8.88 -3.85
CA ALA A 196 0.26 9.52 -2.61
C ALA A 196 1.16 8.97 -1.52
N ASN A 197 2.28 9.65 -1.23
CA ASN A 197 3.09 9.30 -0.08
C ASN A 197 2.55 9.99 1.17
N ILE A 198 2.75 9.30 2.29
CA ILE A 198 2.45 9.71 3.66
C ILE A 198 3.24 10.96 4.15
N PHE A 199 4.26 11.40 3.41
CA PHE A 199 5.11 12.56 3.72
C PHE A 199 4.90 13.77 2.76
N GLY A 200 4.02 13.65 1.76
CA GLY A 200 3.81 14.66 0.71
C GLY A 200 3.84 14.07 -0.70
N LEU A 201 3.75 14.91 -1.73
CA LEU A 201 4.00 14.48 -3.12
C LEU A 201 5.47 14.07 -3.26
N LEU A 202 5.70 12.87 -3.76
CA LEU A 202 7.02 12.39 -4.18
C LEU A 202 7.01 12.15 -5.69
N CYS A 203 8.15 12.45 -6.30
CA CYS A 203 8.59 12.05 -7.62
C CYS A 203 10.01 11.54 -7.37
#